data_AF-A0A382XID0-F1
#
_entry.id   AF-A0A382XID0-F1
#
_cell.length_a   1.000
_cell.length_b   1.000
_cell.length_c   1.000
_cell.angle_alpha   90.00
_cell.angle_beta   90.00
_cell.angle_gamma   90.00
#
_symmetry.space_group_name_H-M   'P 1'
#
loop_
_entity.id
_entity.type
_entity.pdbx_description
1 polymer ?
#
loop_
_entity_poly.entity_id
_entity_poly.type
_entity_poly.pdbx_seq_one_letter_code
_entity_poly.pdbx_strand_id
1 'polypeptide(L)'
;MKKFVLPFALALAVLPLQADKKDKKAAKKEKEKIEVCFVLDTTGSMGGLIEGAKQKIWSIANEILASKPTPDLRIGLIGYRDRSDAYVTKTYDLSEDIDDIYAKLMKFQAQGGGDTPESVNQAIHEAVTKMKWDKNRKVLKMIFLVGDAPPHMDYQDDVKYPAVCEKAAKNDIIINTVQCGAMASATPIWKEIAKLAEGDYVAIAQSGGVAAISTPVDAKIAEINRELGGTVVAYGSKALRGRVVSKLELADEAEAEVAAD
;
A
#
# COMPACT_ATOMS: atom_id res chain seq x y z
N MET A 1 19.26 -64.18 -76.44
CA MET A 1 18.64 -64.13 -75.10
C MET A 1 19.51 -63.26 -74.20
N LYS A 2 19.01 -62.09 -73.78
CA LYS A 2 19.70 -61.07 -72.98
C LYS A 2 19.17 -61.10 -71.53
N LYS A 3 20.05 -61.09 -70.52
CA LYS A 3 19.83 -60.55 -69.14
C LYS A 3 21.23 -60.23 -68.58
N PHE A 4 21.78 -59.01 -68.63
CA PHE A 4 21.47 -57.74 -67.93
C PHE A 4 21.63 -57.80 -66.40
N VAL A 5 22.74 -57.20 -65.95
CA VAL A 5 23.11 -56.83 -64.57
C VAL A 5 22.39 -55.53 -64.23
N LEU A 6 21.77 -55.44 -63.05
CA LEU A 6 21.12 -54.24 -62.52
C LEU A 6 21.94 -53.71 -61.32
N PRO A 7 22.27 -52.41 -61.25
CA PRO A 7 22.85 -51.81 -60.05
C PRO A 7 21.77 -51.25 -59.12
N PHE A 8 22.11 -51.24 -57.84
CA PHE A 8 21.33 -50.76 -56.71
C PHE A 8 21.26 -49.22 -56.73
N ALA A 9 20.06 -48.64 -56.81
CA ALA A 9 19.84 -47.20 -56.71
C ALA A 9 19.21 -46.87 -55.35
N LEU A 10 19.91 -46.02 -54.58
CA LEU A 10 19.48 -45.48 -53.30
C LEU A 10 18.53 -44.29 -53.55
N ALA A 11 17.26 -44.44 -53.23
CA ALA A 11 16.28 -43.35 -53.33
C ALA A 11 16.25 -42.53 -52.02
N LEU A 12 16.68 -41.26 -52.07
CA LEU A 12 16.38 -40.28 -51.03
C LEU A 12 14.91 -39.85 -51.14
N ALA A 13 14.11 -40.15 -50.13
CA ALA A 13 12.77 -39.58 -49.98
C ALA A 13 12.87 -38.18 -49.38
N VAL A 14 12.52 -37.15 -50.16
CA VAL A 14 12.36 -35.78 -49.68
C VAL A 14 10.94 -35.63 -49.12
N LEU A 15 10.79 -35.52 -47.81
CA LEU A 15 9.55 -35.12 -47.16
C LEU A 15 9.43 -33.59 -47.16
N PRO A 16 8.28 -33.00 -47.52
CA PRO A 16 8.08 -31.56 -47.43
C PRO A 16 7.96 -31.15 -45.96
N LEU A 17 8.88 -30.28 -45.52
CA LEU A 17 8.83 -29.62 -44.22
C LEU A 17 7.68 -28.59 -44.24
N GLN A 18 6.47 -29.00 -43.85
CA GLN A 18 5.42 -28.04 -43.53
C GLN A 18 5.78 -27.35 -42.21
N ALA A 19 6.14 -26.08 -42.31
CA ALA A 19 6.36 -25.23 -41.15
C ALA A 19 5.01 -24.94 -40.50
N ASP A 20 4.69 -25.67 -39.43
CA ASP A 20 3.62 -25.31 -38.49
C ASP A 20 3.94 -23.94 -37.88
N LYS A 21 3.24 -22.89 -38.36
CA LYS A 21 3.15 -21.62 -37.66
C LYS A 21 2.35 -21.85 -36.37
N LYS A 22 3.03 -22.32 -35.32
CA LYS A 22 2.52 -22.20 -33.95
C LYS A 22 2.54 -20.72 -33.58
N ASP A 23 1.36 -20.10 -33.62
CA ASP A 23 1.10 -18.84 -32.95
C ASP A 23 1.48 -18.98 -31.47
N LYS A 24 2.67 -18.49 -31.12
CA LYS A 24 3.08 -18.31 -29.72
C LYS A 24 2.22 -17.19 -29.14
N LYS A 25 1.05 -17.56 -28.62
CA LYS A 25 0.30 -16.73 -27.68
C LYS A 25 1.25 -16.45 -26.51
N ALA A 26 1.82 -15.24 -26.46
CA ALA A 26 2.69 -14.83 -25.37
C ALA A 26 1.90 -15.03 -24.07
N ALA A 27 2.34 -16.00 -23.24
CA ALA A 27 1.77 -16.19 -21.92
C ALA A 27 2.02 -14.87 -21.16
N LYS A 28 0.94 -14.13 -20.90
CA LYS A 28 0.97 -12.93 -20.06
C LYS A 28 1.52 -13.41 -18.71
N LYS A 29 2.75 -13.04 -18.35
CA LYS A 29 3.28 -13.29 -16.99
C LYS A 29 2.26 -12.68 -16.03
N GLU A 30 1.66 -13.49 -15.17
CA GLU A 30 0.82 -12.97 -14.09
C GLU A 30 1.72 -12.07 -13.23
N LYS A 31 1.31 -10.82 -13.08
CA LYS A 31 1.99 -9.89 -12.18
C LYS A 31 1.77 -10.36 -10.76
N GLU A 32 2.80 -10.21 -9.94
CA GLU A 32 2.69 -10.45 -8.51
C GLU A 32 1.69 -9.47 -7.92
N LYS A 33 0.76 -9.97 -7.11
CA LYS A 33 -0.26 -9.15 -6.45
C LYS A 33 0.20 -8.84 -5.05
N ILE A 34 0.15 -7.56 -4.70
CA ILE A 34 0.54 -7.08 -3.38
C ILE A 34 -0.60 -6.23 -2.83
N GLU A 35 -1.04 -6.54 -1.62
CA GLU A 35 -2.04 -5.77 -0.89
C GLU A 35 -1.38 -5.16 0.35
N VAL A 36 -1.53 -3.85 0.51
CA VAL A 36 -0.93 -3.11 1.62
C VAL A 36 -1.99 -2.31 2.34
N CYS A 37 -2.05 -2.40 3.66
CA CYS A 37 -2.89 -1.55 4.48
C CYS A 37 -2.02 -0.69 5.39
N PHE A 38 -2.11 0.63 5.26
CA PHE A 38 -1.47 1.55 6.19
C PHE A 38 -2.41 1.86 7.34
N VAL A 39 -1.94 1.70 8.57
CA VAL A 39 -2.67 2.00 9.80
C VAL A 39 -1.93 3.14 10.46
N LEU A 40 -2.49 4.34 10.38
CA LEU A 40 -1.85 5.59 10.79
C LEU A 40 -2.49 6.12 12.07
N ASP A 41 -1.64 6.42 13.04
CA ASP A 41 -1.97 7.20 14.21
C ASP A 41 -2.24 8.66 13.82
N THR A 42 -3.41 9.17 14.21
CA THR A 42 -3.87 10.52 13.88
C THR A 42 -4.24 11.32 15.12
N THR A 43 -3.69 10.94 16.28
CA THR A 43 -3.89 11.60 17.57
C THR A 43 -3.06 12.89 17.65
N GLY A 44 -3.29 13.70 18.68
CA GLY A 44 -2.56 14.96 18.87
C GLY A 44 -1.05 14.80 19.04
N SER A 45 -0.57 13.68 19.62
CA SER A 45 0.87 13.43 19.83
C SER A 45 1.62 13.30 18.49
N MET A 46 0.92 12.83 17.46
CA MET A 46 1.44 12.73 16.11
C MET A 46 1.60 14.08 15.41
N GLY A 47 1.27 15.23 16.02
CA GLY A 47 1.33 16.56 15.41
C GLY A 47 2.55 16.81 14.49
N GLY A 48 3.73 17.04 15.07
CA GLY A 48 4.96 17.25 14.29
C GLY A 48 5.53 15.98 13.63
N LEU A 49 4.84 14.84 13.73
CA LEU A 49 5.27 13.53 13.25
C LEU A 49 4.46 13.05 12.04
N ILE A 50 3.22 13.54 11.90
CA ILE A 50 2.23 13.01 10.97
C ILE A 50 2.64 13.26 9.53
N GLU A 51 3.24 14.41 9.23
CA GLU A 51 3.74 14.69 7.88
C GLU A 51 4.90 13.76 7.51
N GLY A 52 5.84 13.53 8.43
CA GLY A 52 6.90 12.54 8.24
C GLY A 52 6.36 11.11 8.06
N ALA A 53 5.30 10.76 8.80
CA ALA A 53 4.61 9.48 8.67
C ALA A 53 3.93 9.33 7.30
N LYS A 54 3.19 10.36 6.84
CA LYS A 54 2.55 10.40 5.51
C LYS A 54 3.58 10.26 4.40
N GLN A 55 4.69 11.00 4.47
CA GLN A 55 5.80 10.90 3.51
C GLN A 55 6.40 9.50 3.49
N LYS A 56 6.59 8.87 4.66
CA LYS A 56 7.14 7.50 4.73
C LYS A 56 6.19 6.46 4.15
N ILE A 57 4.90 6.56 4.45
CA ILE A 57 3.84 5.74 3.85
C ILE A 57 3.90 5.85 2.32
N TRP A 58 4.00 7.08 1.81
CA TRP A 58 4.08 7.33 0.37
C TRP A 58 5.36 6.77 -0.27
N SER A 59 6.51 6.91 0.39
CA SER A 59 7.78 6.31 -0.07
C SER A 59 7.66 4.80 -0.19
N ILE A 60 7.09 4.13 0.82
CA ILE A 60 6.90 2.66 0.81
C ILE A 60 5.99 2.25 -0.36
N ALA A 61 4.88 2.95 -0.58
CA ALA A 61 3.99 2.68 -1.71
C ALA A 61 4.71 2.80 -3.06
N ASN A 62 5.50 3.86 -3.24
CA ASN A 62 6.27 4.09 -4.46
C ASN A 62 7.39 3.06 -4.69
N GLU A 63 8.08 2.65 -3.62
CA GLU A 63 9.10 1.60 -3.68
C GLU A 63 8.51 0.26 -4.17
N ILE A 64 7.31 -0.08 -3.71
CA ILE A 64 6.58 -1.28 -4.18
C ILE A 64 6.22 -1.14 -5.67
N LEU A 65 5.69 0.02 -6.09
CA LEU A 65 5.34 0.27 -7.50
C LEU A 65 6.57 0.28 -8.43
N ALA A 66 7.72 0.74 -7.94
CA ALA A 66 8.97 0.79 -8.68
C ALA A 66 9.64 -0.58 -8.84
N SER A 67 9.23 -1.58 -8.06
CA SER A 67 9.77 -2.94 -8.11
C SER A 67 9.51 -3.60 -9.47
N LYS A 68 10.44 -4.44 -9.94
CA LYS A 68 10.36 -5.14 -11.23
C LYS A 68 10.30 -6.66 -11.04
N PRO A 69 9.32 -7.37 -11.64
CA PRO A 69 8.21 -6.85 -12.44
C PRO A 69 7.24 -5.98 -11.62
N THR A 70 6.65 -4.94 -12.23
CA THR A 70 5.71 -4.06 -11.53
C THR A 70 4.50 -4.87 -11.03
N PRO A 71 4.28 -4.91 -9.70
CA PRO A 71 3.21 -5.68 -9.12
C PRO A 71 1.84 -5.02 -9.40
N ASP A 72 0.78 -5.81 -9.29
CA ASP A 72 -0.58 -5.27 -9.17
C ASP A 72 -0.82 -4.93 -7.68
N LEU A 73 -0.73 -3.64 -7.36
CA LEU A 73 -0.79 -3.12 -6.00
C LEU A 73 -2.20 -2.64 -5.63
N ARG A 74 -2.67 -3.02 -4.44
CA ARG A 74 -3.86 -2.42 -3.80
C ARG A 74 -3.48 -1.83 -2.45
N ILE A 75 -3.88 -0.59 -2.21
CA ILE A 75 -3.60 0.11 -0.95
C ILE A 75 -4.90 0.38 -0.20
N GLY A 76 -4.90 0.10 1.10
CA GLY A 76 -5.93 0.45 2.06
C GLY A 76 -5.33 1.36 3.13
N LEU A 77 -6.20 2.09 3.82
CA LEU A 77 -5.78 3.09 4.79
C LEU A 77 -6.73 3.12 5.98
N ILE A 78 -6.21 3.07 7.20
CA ILE A 78 -6.95 3.27 8.44
C ILE A 78 -6.27 4.40 9.19
N GLY A 79 -7.00 5.47 9.46
CA GLY A 79 -6.61 6.42 10.50
C GLY A 79 -7.22 5.97 11.82
N TYR A 80 -6.47 6.02 12.92
CA TYR A 80 -7.02 5.78 14.25
C TYR A 80 -6.69 6.92 15.22
N ARG A 81 -7.53 7.05 16.23
CA ARG A 81 -7.35 7.93 17.39
C ARG A 81 -7.69 7.16 18.66
N ASP A 82 -8.24 7.80 19.68
CA ASP A 82 -8.74 7.11 20.86
C ASP A 82 -10.27 7.12 20.98
N ARG A 83 -10.78 6.40 21.98
CA ARG A 83 -12.16 6.46 22.42
C ARG A 83 -12.48 7.90 22.83
N SER A 84 -13.73 8.30 22.62
CA SER A 84 -14.24 9.67 22.85
C SER A 84 -13.78 10.76 21.86
N ASP A 85 -12.90 10.44 20.91
CA ASP A 85 -12.61 11.31 19.78
C ASP A 85 -13.71 11.31 18.71
N ALA A 86 -13.54 12.19 17.71
CA ALA A 86 -14.39 12.26 16.52
C ALA A 86 -14.57 10.89 15.81
N TYR A 87 -13.57 10.01 15.92
CA TYR A 87 -13.64 8.61 15.51
C TYR A 87 -12.56 7.82 16.23
N VAL A 88 -12.82 6.53 16.50
CA VAL A 88 -11.79 5.59 16.96
C VAL A 88 -10.98 5.10 15.77
N THR A 89 -11.67 4.70 14.69
CA THR A 89 -11.06 4.28 13.43
C THR A 89 -11.80 4.88 12.24
N LYS A 90 -11.06 5.27 11.21
CA LYS A 90 -11.56 5.74 9.91
C LYS A 90 -10.95 4.90 8.81
N THR A 91 -11.74 4.00 8.24
CA THR A 91 -11.28 2.98 7.29
C THR A 91 -11.57 3.37 5.85
N TYR A 92 -10.56 3.24 5.00
CA TYR A 92 -10.64 3.22 3.55
C TYR A 92 -10.14 1.87 3.05
N ASP A 93 -11.04 1.14 2.39
CA ASP A 93 -10.77 -0.22 1.94
C ASP A 93 -9.69 -0.29 0.84
N LEU A 94 -9.16 -1.49 0.62
CA LEU A 94 -8.12 -1.76 -0.36
C LEU A 94 -8.56 -1.36 -1.79
N SER A 95 -7.78 -0.50 -2.44
CA SER A 95 -8.06 0.07 -3.75
C SER A 95 -6.83 0.03 -4.66
N GLU A 96 -7.03 -0.18 -5.96
CA GLU A 96 -5.99 -0.03 -7.00
C GLU A 96 -5.75 1.45 -7.37
N ASP A 97 -6.57 2.34 -6.82
CA ASP A 97 -6.60 3.77 -7.08
C ASP A 97 -5.65 4.51 -6.12
N ILE A 98 -4.36 4.47 -6.44
CA ILE A 98 -3.28 4.94 -5.56
C ILE A 98 -3.42 6.44 -5.27
N ASP A 99 -3.78 7.24 -6.27
CA ASP A 99 -3.95 8.70 -6.13
C ASP A 99 -5.11 9.07 -5.17
N ASP A 100 -6.21 8.32 -5.23
CA ASP A 100 -7.35 8.50 -4.33
C ASP A 100 -6.98 8.14 -2.88
N ILE A 101 -6.18 7.09 -2.67
CA ILE A 101 -5.67 6.76 -1.33
C ILE A 101 -4.68 7.83 -0.84
N TYR A 102 -3.81 8.33 -1.71
CA TYR A 102 -2.89 9.42 -1.38
C TYR A 102 -3.64 10.68 -0.94
N ALA A 103 -4.66 11.10 -1.68
CA ALA A 103 -5.45 12.26 -1.30
C ALA A 103 -6.16 12.07 0.05
N LYS A 104 -6.64 10.85 0.35
CA LYS A 104 -7.22 10.52 1.67
C LYS A 104 -6.18 10.53 2.80
N LEU A 105 -4.96 10.08 2.51
CA LEU A 105 -3.83 10.11 3.44
C LEU A 105 -3.48 11.56 3.80
N MET A 106 -3.37 12.45 2.82
CA MET A 106 -3.04 13.85 3.03
C MET A 106 -4.08 14.56 3.92
N LYS A 107 -5.36 14.18 3.81
CA LYS A 107 -6.45 14.73 4.63
C LYS A 107 -6.43 14.34 6.11
N PHE A 108 -5.60 13.39 6.51
CA PHE A 108 -5.49 13.06 7.94
C PHE A 108 -4.76 14.17 8.70
N GLN A 109 -5.35 14.60 9.80
CA GLN A 109 -4.78 15.59 10.69
C GLN A 109 -4.64 15.00 12.09
N ALA A 110 -3.50 15.27 12.71
CA ALA A 110 -3.20 14.94 14.09
C ALA A 110 -4.10 15.76 15.02
N GLN A 111 -5.13 15.13 15.58
CA GLN A 111 -6.04 15.75 16.53
C GLN A 111 -6.65 14.68 17.44
N GLY A 112 -7.22 15.13 18.56
CA GLY A 112 -7.80 14.20 19.52
C GLY A 112 -6.73 13.50 20.34
N GLY A 113 -7.07 12.34 20.88
CA GLY A 113 -6.40 11.67 21.97
C GLY A 113 -6.72 12.35 23.30
N GLY A 114 -5.88 12.14 24.31
CA GLY A 114 -5.97 12.84 25.58
C GLY A 114 -5.13 12.18 26.65
N ASP A 115 -5.16 10.85 26.68
CA ASP A 115 -4.26 9.99 27.42
C ASP A 115 -3.28 9.27 26.48
N THR A 116 -2.24 8.72 27.10
CA THR A 116 -1.41 7.66 26.52
C THR A 116 -1.63 6.49 27.46
N PRO A 117 -2.00 5.27 27.02
CA PRO A 117 -1.93 4.67 25.67
C PRO A 117 -2.94 5.18 24.61
N GLU A 118 -3.00 4.55 23.42
CA GLU A 118 -3.94 4.87 22.32
C GLU A 118 -4.71 3.62 21.82
N SER A 119 -5.77 3.78 21.02
CA SER A 119 -6.60 2.66 20.51
C SER A 119 -5.97 1.86 19.34
N VAL A 120 -4.68 1.55 19.45
CA VAL A 120 -3.91 0.74 18.48
C VAL A 120 -4.55 -0.65 18.27
N ASN A 121 -5.00 -1.31 19.35
CA ASN A 121 -5.58 -2.65 19.31
C ASN A 121 -6.79 -2.72 18.38
N GLN A 122 -7.70 -1.75 18.49
CA GLN A 122 -8.85 -1.62 17.61
C GLN A 122 -8.41 -1.43 16.15
N ALA A 123 -7.42 -0.55 15.91
CA ALA A 123 -6.95 -0.24 14.57
C ALA A 123 -6.36 -1.47 13.84
N ILE A 124 -5.48 -2.22 14.49
CA ILE A 124 -4.91 -3.45 13.92
C ILE A 124 -5.96 -4.56 13.77
N HIS A 125 -6.90 -4.66 14.72
CA HIS A 125 -7.96 -5.66 14.63
C HIS A 125 -8.85 -5.39 13.41
N GLU A 126 -9.19 -4.13 13.15
CA GLU A 126 -9.96 -3.73 11.98
C GLU A 126 -9.17 -3.88 10.68
N ALA A 127 -7.87 -3.58 10.68
CA ALA A 127 -6.99 -3.83 9.54
C ALA A 127 -6.99 -5.31 9.13
N VAL A 128 -6.94 -6.22 10.11
CA VAL A 128 -6.94 -7.68 9.86
C VAL A 128 -8.32 -8.21 9.47
N THR A 129 -9.41 -7.64 10.00
CA THR A 129 -10.75 -8.25 9.91
C THR A 129 -11.75 -7.55 9.00
N LYS A 130 -11.65 -6.23 8.82
CA LYS A 130 -12.61 -5.43 8.04
C LYS A 130 -12.13 -5.15 6.62
N MET A 131 -10.82 -5.10 6.40
CA MET A 131 -10.26 -4.92 5.04
C MET A 131 -10.57 -6.12 4.15
N LYS A 132 -10.90 -5.84 2.88
CA LYS A 132 -11.25 -6.89 1.91
C LYS A 132 -10.02 -7.54 1.27
N TRP A 133 -9.21 -8.18 2.10
CA TRP A 133 -8.03 -8.95 1.65
C TRP A 133 -8.41 -10.04 0.64
N ASP A 134 -7.57 -10.26 -0.37
CA ASP A 134 -7.69 -11.41 -1.26
C ASP A 134 -7.51 -12.71 -0.46
N LYS A 135 -8.31 -13.73 -0.73
CA LYS A 135 -8.22 -15.02 -0.01
C LYS A 135 -7.11 -15.92 -0.56
N ASN A 136 -6.53 -15.57 -1.70
CA ASN A 136 -5.47 -16.32 -2.33
C ASN A 136 -4.15 -16.15 -1.56
N ARG A 137 -3.54 -17.27 -1.15
CA ARG A 137 -2.26 -17.31 -0.43
C ARG A 137 -1.05 -16.85 -1.26
N LYS A 138 -1.20 -16.76 -2.59
CA LYS A 138 -0.15 -16.21 -3.48
C LYS A 138 -0.07 -14.69 -3.45
N VAL A 139 -1.04 -14.02 -2.86
CA VAL A 139 -1.06 -12.55 -2.72
C VAL A 139 -0.29 -12.19 -1.47
N LEU A 140 0.74 -11.35 -1.61
CA LEU A 140 1.47 -10.83 -0.46
C LEU A 140 0.61 -9.77 0.23
N LYS A 141 0.39 -9.91 1.54
CA LYS A 141 -0.45 -9.01 2.33
C LYS A 141 0.34 -8.42 3.47
N MET A 142 0.37 -7.11 3.55
CA MET A 142 1.14 -6.40 4.55
C MET A 142 0.32 -5.30 5.20
N ILE A 143 0.43 -5.18 6.51
CA ILE A 143 -0.04 -4.03 7.28
C ILE A 143 1.19 -3.23 7.68
N PHE A 144 1.17 -1.92 7.48
CA PHE A 144 2.15 -1.00 8.05
C PHE A 144 1.47 -0.17 9.12
N LEU A 145 1.84 -0.43 10.36
CA LEU A 145 1.34 0.25 11.53
C LEU A 145 2.27 1.40 11.90
N VAL A 146 1.77 2.61 11.86
CA VAL A 146 2.54 3.85 11.95
C VAL A 146 2.00 4.69 13.09
N GLY A 147 2.79 4.93 14.12
CA GLY A 147 2.35 5.67 15.32
C GLY A 147 3.43 5.83 16.37
N ASP A 148 3.17 6.61 17.41
CA ASP A 148 4.14 6.95 18.44
C ASP A 148 3.83 6.37 19.83
N ALA A 149 2.58 5.95 20.08
CA ALA A 149 2.09 5.50 21.38
C ALA A 149 1.88 3.97 21.50
N PRO A 150 1.90 3.40 22.73
CA PRO A 150 1.52 2.00 22.97
C PRO A 150 0.00 1.77 22.88
N PRO A 151 -0.46 0.51 22.73
CA PRO A 151 -1.87 0.14 22.76
C PRO A 151 -2.49 0.21 24.17
N HIS A 152 -3.77 0.58 24.26
CA HIS A 152 -4.59 0.38 25.45
C HIS A 152 -4.82 -1.12 25.76
N MET A 153 -4.28 -1.59 26.89
CA MET A 153 -4.41 -2.98 27.35
C MET A 153 -5.54 -3.18 28.38
N ASP A 154 -6.12 -2.11 28.88
CA ASP A 154 -7.18 -2.08 29.90
C ASP A 154 -8.60 -2.08 29.33
N TYR A 155 -8.78 -1.66 28.07
CA TYR A 155 -10.07 -1.72 27.35
C TYR A 155 -10.59 -3.16 27.24
N GLN A 156 -11.63 -3.50 28.01
CA GLN A 156 -12.14 -4.87 28.14
C GLN A 156 -12.75 -5.41 26.83
N ASP A 157 -13.32 -4.54 26.00
CA ASP A 157 -13.98 -4.93 24.75
C ASP A 157 -13.02 -5.02 23.55
N ASP A 158 -11.73 -4.72 23.74
CA ASP A 158 -10.72 -4.76 22.68
C ASP A 158 -10.12 -6.15 22.50
N VAL A 159 -9.95 -6.57 21.24
CA VAL A 159 -9.09 -7.71 20.92
C VAL A 159 -7.64 -7.26 21.02
N LYS A 160 -6.91 -7.82 21.98
CA LYS A 160 -5.52 -7.43 22.26
C LYS A 160 -4.57 -7.83 21.15
N TYR A 161 -3.52 -7.03 20.94
CA TYR A 161 -2.57 -7.21 19.85
C TYR A 161 -1.98 -8.63 19.74
N PRO A 162 -1.71 -9.41 20.81
CA PRO A 162 -1.17 -10.76 20.62
C PRO A 162 -2.15 -11.67 19.87
N ALA A 163 -3.45 -11.59 20.21
CA ALA A 163 -4.49 -12.36 19.53
C ALA A 163 -4.75 -11.85 18.11
N VAL A 164 -4.64 -10.53 17.89
CA VAL A 164 -4.73 -9.95 16.54
C VAL A 164 -3.57 -10.40 15.65
N CYS A 165 -2.34 -10.40 16.17
CA CYS A 165 -1.15 -10.85 15.44
C CYS A 165 -1.24 -12.33 15.09
N GLU A 166 -1.69 -13.19 16.02
CA GLU A 166 -1.92 -14.61 15.73
C GLU A 166 -2.96 -14.78 14.60
N LYS A 167 -4.02 -13.97 14.61
CA LYS A 167 -5.03 -13.97 13.55
C LYS A 167 -4.46 -13.45 12.22
N ALA A 168 -3.60 -12.44 12.24
CA ALA A 168 -2.94 -11.92 11.04
C ALA A 168 -2.04 -12.99 10.40
N ALA A 169 -1.18 -13.63 11.19
CA ALA A 169 -0.30 -14.71 10.74
C ALA A 169 -1.11 -15.89 10.15
N LYS A 170 -2.23 -16.28 10.78
CA LYS A 170 -3.13 -17.33 10.24
C LYS A 170 -3.74 -16.98 8.88
N ASN A 171 -3.86 -15.70 8.54
CA ASN A 171 -4.41 -15.21 7.27
C ASN A 171 -3.32 -14.82 6.26
N ASP A 172 -2.05 -15.18 6.53
CA ASP A 172 -0.89 -14.82 5.72
C ASP A 172 -0.74 -13.28 5.58
N ILE A 173 -1.07 -12.53 6.65
CA ILE A 173 -0.93 -11.08 6.74
C ILE A 173 0.24 -10.74 7.64
N ILE A 174 1.25 -10.08 7.07
CA ILE A 174 2.43 -9.60 7.79
C ILE A 174 2.14 -8.22 8.40
N ILE A 175 2.53 -7.97 9.65
CA ILE A 175 2.40 -6.63 10.26
C ILE A 175 3.80 -6.05 10.49
N ASN A 176 4.13 -5.03 9.71
CA ASN A 176 5.30 -4.19 9.91
C ASN A 176 4.94 -3.01 10.80
N THR A 177 5.84 -2.60 11.68
CA THR A 177 5.61 -1.46 12.58
C THR A 177 6.62 -0.36 12.30
N VAL A 178 6.15 0.86 12.15
CA VAL A 178 6.91 2.09 11.94
C VAL A 178 6.65 3.00 13.13
N GLN A 179 7.53 2.95 14.13
CA GLN A 179 7.40 3.82 15.29
C GLN A 179 7.83 5.24 14.95
N CYS A 180 6.96 6.21 15.16
CA CYS A 180 7.25 7.62 15.09
C CYS A 180 7.76 8.13 16.45
N GLY A 181 8.79 8.98 16.43
CA GLY A 181 9.33 9.55 17.67
C GLY A 181 10.12 8.55 18.53
N ALA A 182 10.24 8.86 19.82
CA ALA A 182 11.17 8.17 20.73
C ALA A 182 10.51 7.67 22.04
N MET A 183 9.19 7.44 22.02
CA MET A 183 8.48 6.96 23.22
C MET A 183 8.98 5.57 23.63
N ALA A 184 9.67 5.49 24.77
CA ALA A 184 10.33 4.27 25.23
C ALA A 184 9.35 3.15 25.62
N SER A 185 8.14 3.50 26.07
CA SER A 185 7.08 2.54 26.42
C SER A 185 6.48 1.86 25.18
N ALA A 186 6.47 2.52 24.02
CA ALA A 186 5.91 1.99 22.78
C ALA A 186 6.88 1.01 22.09
N THR A 187 8.18 1.30 22.09
CA THR A 187 9.21 0.50 21.41
C THR A 187 9.19 -1.01 21.68
N PRO A 188 9.14 -1.51 22.93
CA PRO A 188 9.10 -2.95 23.16
C PRO A 188 7.85 -3.60 22.58
N ILE A 189 6.70 -2.92 22.68
CA ILE A 189 5.42 -3.42 22.18
C ILE A 189 5.40 -3.40 20.66
N TRP A 190 5.91 -2.36 20.01
CA TRP A 190 6.02 -2.31 18.55
C TRP A 190 6.90 -3.42 17.99
N LYS A 191 8.07 -3.65 18.59
CA LYS A 191 8.93 -4.78 18.22
C LYS A 191 8.25 -6.13 18.43
N GLU A 192 7.46 -6.26 19.49
CA GLU A 192 6.71 -7.48 19.76
C GLU A 192 5.61 -7.72 18.72
N ILE A 193 4.82 -6.70 18.37
CA ILE A 193 3.78 -6.77 17.32
C ILE A 193 4.39 -7.23 15.99
N ALA A 194 5.48 -6.58 15.56
CA ALA A 194 6.17 -6.95 14.33
C ALA A 194 6.63 -8.42 14.37
N LYS A 195 7.28 -8.82 15.46
CA LYS A 195 7.77 -10.19 15.63
C LYS A 195 6.65 -11.23 15.62
N LEU A 196 5.54 -10.97 16.32
CA LEU A 196 4.41 -11.90 16.41
C LEU A 196 3.69 -12.09 15.08
N ALA A 197 3.76 -11.10 14.19
CA ALA A 197 3.14 -11.12 12.87
C ALA A 197 4.15 -11.28 11.73
N GLU A 198 5.33 -11.83 12.01
CA GLU A 198 6.40 -12.13 11.04
C GLU A 198 6.86 -10.92 10.19
N GLY A 199 6.72 -9.71 10.74
CA GLY A 199 7.12 -8.46 10.10
C GLY A 199 8.34 -7.80 10.73
N ASP A 200 8.67 -6.64 10.18
CA ASP A 200 9.82 -5.85 10.57
C ASP A 200 9.43 -4.60 11.38
N TYR A 201 10.35 -4.19 12.26
CA TYR A 201 10.26 -2.96 13.02
C TYR A 201 11.21 -1.91 12.48
N VAL A 202 10.69 -0.70 12.25
CA VAL A 202 11.46 0.49 11.88
C VAL A 202 11.09 1.62 12.84
N ALA A 203 12.07 2.42 13.23
CA ALA A 203 11.85 3.67 13.97
C ALA A 203 12.18 4.84 13.06
N ILE A 204 11.33 5.87 13.04
CA ILE A 204 11.57 7.11 12.30
C ILE A 204 11.70 8.29 13.27
N ALA A 205 12.73 9.10 13.03
CA ALA A 205 12.93 10.36 13.76
C ALA A 205 11.81 11.36 13.41
N GLN A 206 11.72 12.45 14.18
CA GLN A 206 10.66 13.47 14.05
C GLN A 206 10.44 13.99 12.62
N SER A 207 11.47 13.98 11.77
CA SER A 207 11.41 14.38 10.37
C SER A 207 10.92 13.28 9.41
N GLY A 208 10.44 12.13 9.89
CA GLY A 208 10.09 10.98 9.06
C GLY A 208 11.28 10.21 8.48
N GLY A 209 12.51 10.60 8.79
CA GLY A 209 13.73 10.03 8.21
C GLY A 209 13.91 10.33 6.71
N VAL A 210 12.92 10.96 6.08
CA VAL A 210 13.01 11.61 4.79
C VAL A 210 13.38 13.05 5.13
N ALA A 211 14.59 13.49 4.83
CA ALA A 211 14.85 14.92 4.90
C ALA A 211 13.85 15.58 3.94
N ALA A 212 12.90 16.35 4.49
CA ALA A 212 12.10 17.29 3.71
C ALA A 212 13.05 18.37 3.18
N ILE A 213 13.83 18.00 2.17
CA ILE A 213 14.65 18.92 1.43
C ILE A 213 13.66 19.58 0.50
N SER A 214 13.15 20.75 0.89
CA SER A 214 12.47 21.63 -0.06
C SER A 214 13.42 21.84 -1.22
N THR A 215 13.05 21.28 -2.37
CA THR A 215 13.82 21.44 -3.59
C THR A 215 13.24 22.63 -4.35
N PRO A 216 14.06 23.42 -5.05
CA PRO A 216 13.56 24.53 -5.86
C PRO A 216 12.57 24.12 -6.97
N VAL A 217 12.36 22.82 -7.19
CA VAL A 217 11.45 22.29 -8.22
C VAL A 217 10.08 21.86 -7.68
N ASP A 218 9.88 21.78 -6.37
CA ASP A 218 8.61 21.31 -5.78
C ASP A 218 7.43 22.18 -6.21
N ALA A 219 7.60 23.51 -6.17
CA ALA A 219 6.60 24.47 -6.64
C ALA A 219 6.24 24.28 -8.12
N LYS A 220 7.25 23.92 -8.94
CA LYS A 220 7.07 23.69 -10.38
C LYS A 220 6.39 22.35 -10.66
N ILE A 221 6.63 21.33 -9.85
CA ILE A 221 5.94 20.03 -9.94
C ILE A 221 4.46 20.21 -9.61
N ALA A 222 4.13 20.93 -8.52
CA ALA A 222 2.76 21.25 -8.15
C ALA A 222 2.06 22.12 -9.22
N GLU A 223 2.77 23.09 -9.81
CA GLU A 223 2.23 23.87 -10.93
C GLU A 223 1.89 23.00 -12.14
N ILE A 224 2.81 22.12 -12.55
CA ILE A 224 2.60 21.20 -13.68
C ILE A 224 1.47 20.21 -13.37
N ASN A 225 1.36 19.71 -12.14
CA ASN A 225 0.26 18.81 -11.76
C ASN A 225 -1.10 19.51 -11.84
N ARG A 226 -1.22 20.77 -11.42
CA ARG A 226 -2.45 21.57 -11.60
C ARG A 226 -2.78 21.79 -13.07
N GLU A 227 -1.79 22.14 -13.88
CA GLU A 227 -1.98 22.27 -15.34
C GLU A 227 -2.45 20.95 -15.95
N LEU A 228 -1.83 19.84 -15.56
CA LEU A 228 -2.19 18.50 -16.00
C LEU A 228 -3.63 18.16 -15.58
N GLY A 229 -4.01 18.45 -14.34
CA GLY A 229 -5.37 18.29 -13.82
C GLY A 229 -6.41 19.06 -14.64
N GLY A 230 -6.08 20.30 -15.06
CA GLY A 230 -6.93 21.12 -15.94
C GLY A 230 -7.11 20.54 -17.35
N THR A 231 -6.24 19.65 -17.80
CA THR A 231 -6.38 18.95 -19.10
C THR A 231 -7.22 17.67 -19.03
N VAL A 232 -7.59 17.22 -17.83
CA VAL A 232 -8.31 15.95 -17.65
C VAL A 232 -9.77 16.09 -18.09
N VAL A 233 -10.14 15.37 -19.16
CA VAL A 233 -11.53 15.30 -19.63
C VAL A 233 -12.20 14.03 -19.08
N ALA A 234 -13.12 14.21 -18.15
CA ALA A 234 -13.91 13.11 -17.60
C ALA A 234 -14.95 12.62 -18.63
N TYR A 235 -14.82 11.37 -19.06
CA TYR A 235 -15.73 10.71 -20.01
C TYR A 235 -16.51 9.55 -19.35
N GLY A 236 -17.67 9.21 -19.92
CA GLY A 236 -18.49 8.06 -19.52
C GLY A 236 -19.75 8.41 -18.74
N SER A 237 -20.21 7.48 -17.90
CA SER A 237 -21.44 7.63 -17.11
C SER A 237 -21.34 8.82 -16.15
N LYS A 238 -22.48 9.37 -15.74
CA LYS A 238 -22.53 10.51 -14.78
C LYS A 238 -21.76 10.20 -13.49
N ALA A 239 -21.84 8.96 -13.01
CA ALA A 239 -21.12 8.51 -11.82
C ALA A 239 -19.59 8.46 -12.03
N LEU A 240 -19.13 7.99 -13.19
CA LEU A 240 -17.69 7.95 -13.51
C LEU A 240 -17.12 9.36 -13.61
N ARG A 241 -17.87 10.27 -14.26
CA ARG A 241 -17.50 11.67 -14.40
C ARG A 241 -17.40 12.37 -13.05
N GLY A 242 -18.38 12.14 -12.16
CA GLY A 242 -18.35 12.68 -10.80
C GLY A 242 -17.15 12.21 -9.98
N ARG A 243 -16.73 10.94 -10.13
CA ARG A 243 -15.53 10.41 -9.46
C ARG A 243 -14.26 11.09 -9.94
N VAL A 244 -14.12 11.32 -11.24
CA VAL A 244 -12.93 11.99 -11.80
C VAL A 244 -12.86 13.45 -11.33
N VAL A 245 -13.98 14.16 -11.36
CA VAL A 245 -14.03 15.56 -10.87
C VAL A 245 -13.67 15.63 -9.38
N SER A 246 -14.26 14.77 -8.55
CA SER A 246 -13.95 14.73 -7.12
C SER A 246 -12.47 14.43 -6.87
N LYS A 247 -11.83 13.56 -7.65
CA LYS A 247 -10.39 13.31 -7.51
C LYS A 247 -9.53 14.51 -7.87
N LEU A 248 -9.90 15.26 -8.91
CA LEU A 248 -9.16 16.46 -9.31
C LEU A 248 -9.22 17.50 -8.19
N GLU A 249 -10.40 17.73 -7.61
CA GLU A 249 -10.58 18.62 -6.47
C GLU A 249 -9.75 18.17 -5.25
N LEU A 250 -9.73 16.86 -4.97
CA LEU A 250 -8.95 16.28 -3.87
C LEU A 250 -7.43 16.41 -4.08
N ALA A 251 -6.95 16.29 -5.32
CA ALA A 251 -5.54 16.44 -5.66
C ALA A 251 -5.10 17.90 -5.54
N ASP A 252 -5.91 18.84 -6.04
CA ASP A 252 -5.63 20.28 -5.93
C ASP A 252 -5.58 20.75 -4.46
N GLU A 253 -6.47 20.25 -3.60
CA GLU A 253 -6.47 20.54 -2.16
C GLU A 253 -5.21 20.02 -1.45
N ALA A 254 -4.79 18.78 -1.76
CA ALA A 254 -3.63 18.16 -1.12
C ALA A 254 -2.32 18.87 -1.48
N GLU A 255 -2.20 19.41 -2.69
CA GLU A 255 -1.01 20.16 -3.11
C GLU A 255 -0.93 21.56 -2.50
N ALA A 256 -2.08 22.19 -2.20
CA ALA A 256 -2.13 23.50 -1.56
C ALA A 256 -1.66 23.46 -0.10
N GLU A 257 -1.96 22.38 0.64
CA GLU A 257 -1.48 22.19 2.02
C GLU A 257 0.05 22.00 2.07
N VAL A 258 0.63 21.22 1.14
CA VAL A 258 2.08 20.99 1.07
C VAL A 258 2.86 22.24 0.67
N ALA A 259 2.25 23.17 -0.08
CA ALA A 259 2.87 24.43 -0.48
C ALA A 259 2.79 25.53 0.59
N ALA A 260 2.02 25.31 1.67
CA ALA A 260 1.80 26.28 2.75
C ALA A 260 2.67 26.05 3.99
N ASP A 261 3.33 24.88 4.10
CA ASP A 261 4.37 24.55 5.08
C ASP A 261 5.78 24.90 4.56
#